data_AF-A0A9W7CZW6-F1
#
_entry.id   AF-A0A9W7CZW6-F1
#
_cell.length_a   1.000
_cell.length_b   1.000
_cell.length_c   1.000
_cell.angle_alpha   90.00
_cell.angle_beta   90.00
_cell.angle_gamma   90.00
#
_symmetry.space_group_name_H-M   'P 1'
#
loop_
_entity.id
_entity.type
_entity.pdbx_description
1 polymer ?
#
loop_
_entity_poly.entity_id
_entity_poly.type
_entity_poly.pdbx_seq_one_letter_code
_entity_poly.pdbx_strand_id
1 'polypeptide(L)'
;MPRQASGSRQSARDRVEAVLLELQERRIEREQNLNQYSDAPLNVVEHHDTDTPIMGPFRDLIGPEAIKDMTNFSLGEFDDLWLTVRDHISANYNVGRGRRCEIKPKDAFFMTLVMLKEGGTWDSNAKRFQLATTTFTDVITKFIKLLTPKIYADHVERRCDETTMRGACARGNTFGNYPCALYAVGVTFQQSWRPAGGVGESGKFYSENHHLHGIKVEVSVDKRGFAINCSQHEPAATPDLTIFEQNKAFHLQRVQKLLGDESLPDDGPLVDAHPHEWAILAGNSHQGAADYLRCIVPKRGNNLSRADQTFNDKIARDRAVVENYLGRLNELWRITADKYRPARELYDDLFRMCVGLTNVHVSHSPLGREDGDWYRRSQNKLIETGNKFKQKRRLAQEKYRAKKRQRDSSSSV
;
A
#
# COMPACT_ATOMS: atom_id res chain seq x y z
N MET A 1 16.55 20.14 -75.76
CA MET A 1 16.49 21.36 -74.90
C MET A 1 15.39 21.16 -73.86
N PRO A 2 15.67 20.82 -72.59
CA PRO A 2 14.63 20.66 -71.58
C PRO A 2 14.27 22.02 -70.96
N ARG A 3 13.04 22.51 -71.19
CA ARG A 3 12.38 23.57 -70.42
C ARG A 3 11.37 22.93 -69.45
N GLN A 4 11.84 22.23 -68.42
CA GLN A 4 11.00 21.77 -67.31
C GLN A 4 11.82 21.77 -66.01
N ALA A 5 12.07 22.96 -65.46
CA ALA A 5 12.66 23.10 -64.12
C ALA A 5 12.19 24.36 -63.38
N SER A 6 11.62 25.35 -64.09
CA SER A 6 11.16 26.62 -63.47
C SER A 6 9.78 26.49 -62.80
N GLY A 7 8.82 25.79 -63.41
CA GLY A 7 7.44 25.70 -62.91
C GLY A 7 7.28 24.95 -61.59
N SER A 8 8.09 23.93 -61.32
CA SER A 8 8.02 23.14 -60.08
C SER A 8 8.70 23.86 -58.91
N ARG A 9 9.78 24.60 -59.17
CA ARG A 9 10.46 25.42 -58.15
C ARG A 9 9.64 26.64 -57.75
N GLN A 10 8.96 27.27 -58.71
CA GLN A 10 8.05 28.39 -58.44
C GLN A 10 6.87 27.91 -57.58
N SER A 11 6.23 26.80 -57.95
CA SER A 11 5.14 26.19 -57.17
C SER A 11 5.55 25.79 -55.75
N ALA A 12 6.77 25.28 -55.56
CA ALA A 12 7.28 24.96 -54.23
C ALA A 12 7.56 26.22 -53.40
N ARG A 13 8.07 27.27 -54.02
CA ARG A 13 8.33 28.57 -53.39
C ARG A 13 7.03 29.25 -52.96
N ASP A 14 6.03 29.28 -53.83
CA ASP A 14 4.73 29.89 -53.54
C ASP A 14 4.02 29.19 -52.36
N ARG A 15 4.18 27.86 -52.24
CA ARG A 15 3.69 27.09 -51.08
C ARG A 15 4.41 27.44 -49.78
N VAL A 16 5.73 27.61 -49.82
CA VAL A 16 6.50 27.99 -48.64
C VAL A 16 6.16 29.41 -48.20
N GLU A 17 6.03 30.34 -49.14
CA GLU A 17 5.63 31.72 -48.86
C GLU A 17 4.21 31.80 -48.27
N ALA A 18 3.27 31.02 -48.77
CA ALA A 18 1.92 30.92 -48.20
C ALA A 18 1.92 30.40 -46.76
N VAL A 19 2.71 29.37 -46.45
CA VAL A 19 2.84 28.83 -45.09
C VAL A 19 3.48 29.85 -44.14
N LEU A 20 4.48 30.60 -44.59
CA LEU A 20 5.12 31.64 -43.77
C LEU A 20 4.18 32.80 -43.46
N LEU A 21 3.35 33.21 -44.42
CA LEU A 21 2.30 34.21 -44.23
C LEU A 21 1.26 33.75 -43.20
N GLU A 22 0.76 32.52 -43.31
CA GLU A 22 -0.20 31.95 -42.35
C GLU A 22 0.39 31.85 -40.93
N LEU A 23 1.69 31.57 -40.81
CA LEU A 23 2.39 31.54 -39.51
C LEU A 23 2.59 32.95 -38.94
N GLN A 24 2.86 33.95 -39.78
CA GLN A 24 2.95 35.35 -39.36
C GLN A 24 1.60 35.89 -38.91
N GLU A 25 0.51 35.64 -39.65
CA GLU A 25 -0.84 36.07 -39.27
C GLU A 25 -1.26 35.48 -37.92
N ARG A 26 -1.05 34.16 -37.71
CA ARG A 26 -1.31 33.52 -36.41
C ARG A 26 -0.47 34.09 -35.28
N ARG A 27 0.77 34.51 -35.56
CA ARG A 27 1.64 35.15 -34.57
C ARG A 27 1.11 36.54 -34.19
N ILE A 28 0.70 37.32 -35.18
CA ILE A 28 0.11 38.65 -34.98
C ILE A 28 -1.19 38.55 -34.17
N GLU A 29 -2.07 37.62 -34.52
CA GLU A 29 -3.33 37.38 -33.80
C GLU A 29 -3.07 37.00 -32.33
N ARG A 30 -2.06 36.16 -32.09
CA ARG A 30 -1.65 35.76 -30.74
C ARG A 30 -1.09 36.94 -29.93
N GLU A 31 -0.24 37.77 -30.54
CA GLU A 31 0.32 38.97 -29.89
C GLU A 31 -0.79 40.00 -29.61
N GLN A 32 -1.72 40.21 -30.54
CA GLN A 32 -2.89 41.07 -30.35
C GLN A 32 -3.85 40.56 -29.28
N ASN A 33 -3.98 39.25 -29.11
CA ASN A 33 -4.75 38.66 -28.01
C ASN A 33 -4.06 38.87 -26.67
N LEU A 34 -2.74 38.69 -26.61
CA LEU A 34 -1.95 38.85 -25.38
C LEU A 34 -1.88 40.31 -24.92
N ASN A 35 -1.79 41.27 -25.85
CA ASN A 35 -1.75 42.70 -25.54
C ASN A 35 -3.03 43.25 -24.89
N GLN A 36 -4.09 42.45 -24.82
CA GLN A 36 -5.34 42.80 -24.12
C GLN A 36 -5.23 42.58 -22.60
N TYR A 37 -4.18 41.89 -22.15
CA TYR A 37 -3.97 41.51 -20.76
C TYR A 37 -2.78 42.26 -20.15
N SER A 38 -2.81 42.47 -18.83
CA SER A 38 -1.76 43.18 -18.09
C SER A 38 -0.41 42.47 -18.18
N ASP A 39 0.66 43.24 -18.36
CA ASP A 39 2.06 42.80 -18.32
C ASP A 39 2.69 42.89 -16.92
N ALA A 40 1.89 43.22 -15.90
CA ALA A 40 2.35 43.30 -14.53
C ALA A 40 2.94 41.95 -14.05
N PRO A 41 3.98 41.98 -13.18
CA PRO A 41 4.50 40.77 -12.56
C PRO A 41 3.38 39.96 -11.91
N LEU A 42 3.36 38.65 -12.16
CA LEU A 42 2.38 37.75 -11.54
C LEU A 42 2.52 37.86 -10.02
N ASN A 43 1.49 38.35 -9.34
CA ASN A 43 1.41 38.27 -7.89
C ASN A 43 1.46 36.80 -7.49
N VAL A 44 2.55 36.37 -6.85
CA VAL A 44 2.60 35.09 -6.15
C VAL A 44 1.68 35.25 -4.94
N VAL A 45 0.40 34.92 -5.13
CA VAL A 45 -0.52 34.78 -4.01
C VAL A 45 -0.06 33.54 -3.25
N GLU A 46 0.68 33.74 -2.18
CA GLU A 46 0.81 32.73 -1.12
C GLU A 46 -0.60 32.52 -0.56
N HIS A 47 -1.34 31.59 -1.16
CA HIS A 47 -2.60 31.12 -0.60
C HIS A 47 -2.26 30.35 0.68
N HIS A 48 -2.48 30.99 1.83
CA HIS A 48 -2.71 30.24 3.05
C HIS A 48 -3.91 29.31 2.80
N ASP A 49 -3.64 28.01 2.78
CA ASP A 49 -4.59 26.93 2.50
C ASP A 49 -5.53 26.70 3.72
N THR A 50 -6.17 27.78 4.17
CA THR A 50 -7.09 27.81 5.33
C THR A 50 -8.55 27.59 4.96
N ASP A 51 -8.86 27.59 3.65
CA ASP A 51 -10.22 27.34 3.14
C ASP A 51 -10.47 25.83 2.98
N THR A 52 -11.12 25.24 3.98
CA THR A 52 -11.50 23.82 4.02
C THR A 52 -13.01 23.68 4.19
N PRO A 53 -13.84 23.93 3.16
CA PRO A 53 -15.29 23.85 3.26
C PRO A 53 -15.84 22.47 3.64
N ILE A 54 -15.08 21.38 3.47
CA ILE A 54 -15.52 20.03 3.85
C ILE A 54 -15.03 19.67 5.25
N MET A 55 -13.74 19.83 5.55
CA MET A 55 -13.16 19.50 6.86
C MET A 55 -13.55 20.50 7.94
N GLY A 56 -13.62 21.79 7.59
CA GLY A 56 -13.87 22.92 8.49
C GLY A 56 -15.13 22.75 9.34
N PRO A 57 -16.30 22.42 8.75
CA PRO A 57 -17.52 22.19 9.53
C PRO A 57 -17.39 21.14 10.63
N PHE A 58 -16.65 20.04 10.40
CA PHE A 58 -16.42 19.02 11.44
C PHE A 58 -15.55 19.57 12.57
N ARG A 59 -14.47 20.29 12.23
CA ARG A 59 -13.59 20.94 13.20
C ARG A 59 -14.30 22.02 14.01
N ASP A 60 -15.07 22.88 13.35
CA ASP A 60 -15.60 24.11 13.93
C ASP A 60 -16.89 23.87 14.73
N LEU A 61 -17.72 22.90 14.33
CA LEU A 61 -18.99 22.59 15.01
C LEU A 61 -18.84 21.52 16.11
N ILE A 62 -17.99 20.51 15.91
CA ILE A 62 -17.86 19.38 16.83
C ILE A 62 -16.57 19.51 17.67
N GLY A 63 -15.52 20.08 17.10
CA GLY A 63 -14.23 20.27 17.75
C GLY A 63 -13.10 19.39 17.18
N PRO A 64 -11.88 19.51 17.71
CA PRO A 64 -10.70 18.81 17.19
C PRO A 64 -10.78 17.28 17.30
N GLU A 65 -11.52 16.74 18.27
CA GLU A 65 -11.71 15.29 18.43
C GLU A 65 -12.46 14.67 17.24
N ALA A 66 -13.32 15.43 16.55
CA ALA A 66 -13.99 14.94 15.34
C ALA A 66 -12.97 14.58 14.24
N ILE A 67 -11.88 15.32 14.13
CA ILE A 67 -10.83 15.03 13.14
C ILE A 67 -10.12 13.71 13.48
N LYS A 68 -9.87 13.46 14.77
CA LYS A 68 -9.31 12.19 15.25
C LYS A 68 -10.25 11.03 15.02
N ASP A 69 -11.52 11.20 15.36
CA ASP A 69 -12.55 10.19 15.15
C ASP A 69 -12.77 9.89 13.67
N MET A 70 -12.49 10.83 12.78
CA MET A 70 -12.65 10.64 11.33
C MET A 70 -11.37 10.16 10.63
N THR A 71 -10.17 10.44 11.14
CA THR A 71 -8.90 10.17 10.41
C THR A 71 -7.89 9.29 11.14
N ASN A 72 -8.12 9.00 12.43
CA ASN A 72 -7.16 8.42 13.39
C ASN A 72 -6.00 9.35 13.81
N PHE A 73 -5.96 10.59 13.33
CA PHE A 73 -4.98 11.58 13.74
C PHE A 73 -5.66 12.72 14.49
N SER A 74 -5.11 13.11 15.64
CA SER A 74 -5.48 14.37 16.28
C SER A 74 -5.31 15.53 15.29
N LEU A 75 -5.99 16.65 15.54
CA LEU A 75 -5.89 17.82 14.65
C LEU A 75 -4.42 18.25 14.42
N GLY A 76 -3.59 18.23 15.47
CA GLY A 76 -2.17 18.55 15.36
C GLY A 76 -1.40 17.55 14.49
N GLU A 77 -1.58 16.24 14.73
CA GLU A 77 -0.93 15.20 13.91
C GLU A 77 -1.39 15.25 12.44
N PHE A 78 -2.66 15.57 12.20
CA PHE A 78 -3.20 15.78 10.86
C PHE A 78 -2.55 16.97 10.17
N ASP A 79 -2.40 18.10 10.88
CA ASP A 79 -1.78 19.31 10.34
C ASP A 79 -0.29 19.11 10.09
N ASP A 80 0.43 18.42 10.99
CA ASP A 80 1.83 18.05 10.81
C ASP A 80 2.00 17.15 9.57
N LEU A 81 1.17 16.12 9.45
CA LEU A 81 1.16 15.25 8.28
C LEU A 81 0.84 16.03 7.00
N TRP A 82 -0.15 16.93 7.04
CA TRP A 82 -0.48 17.81 5.92
C TRP A 82 0.72 18.65 5.50
N LEU A 83 1.46 19.25 6.44
CA LEU A 83 2.64 20.05 6.13
C LEU A 83 3.73 19.25 5.41
N THR A 84 3.89 17.94 5.71
CA THR A 84 4.89 17.10 5.01
C THR A 84 4.57 16.87 3.53
N VAL A 85 3.29 16.91 3.16
CA VAL A 85 2.82 16.60 1.80
C VAL A 85 2.28 17.80 1.04
N ARG A 86 2.02 18.93 1.72
CA ARG A 86 1.40 20.13 1.15
C ARG A 86 2.09 20.58 -0.12
N ASP A 87 3.40 20.78 -0.09
CA ASP A 87 4.14 21.35 -1.23
C ASP A 87 4.11 20.39 -2.43
N HIS A 88 4.17 19.06 -2.19
CA HIS A 88 3.99 18.04 -3.22
C HIS A 88 2.58 18.09 -3.82
N ILE A 89 1.55 18.25 -2.98
CA ILE A 89 0.17 18.33 -3.44
C ILE A 89 -0.06 19.63 -4.22
N SER A 90 0.40 20.78 -3.73
CA SER A 90 0.29 22.08 -4.41
C SER A 90 0.95 22.06 -5.79
N ALA A 91 2.05 21.32 -5.96
CA ALA A 91 2.75 21.20 -7.23
C ALA A 91 2.10 20.23 -8.24
N ASN A 92 1.22 19.33 -7.80
CA ASN A 92 0.73 18.22 -8.64
C ASN A 92 -0.81 18.14 -8.74
N TYR A 93 -1.54 18.66 -7.76
CA TYR A 93 -3.00 18.60 -7.72
C TYR A 93 -3.63 19.71 -8.57
N ASN A 94 -4.63 19.38 -9.38
CA ASN A 94 -5.27 20.30 -10.32
C ASN A 94 -4.31 20.95 -11.35
N VAL A 95 -3.16 20.34 -11.60
CA VAL A 95 -2.19 20.76 -12.61
C VAL A 95 -2.47 20.06 -13.94
N GLY A 96 -2.31 20.77 -15.06
CA GLY A 96 -2.46 20.23 -16.41
C GLY A 96 -3.70 20.74 -17.17
N ARG A 97 -4.04 20.05 -18.27
CA ARG A 97 -5.18 20.41 -19.14
C ARG A 97 -6.45 19.70 -18.69
N GLY A 98 -7.56 20.43 -18.63
CA GLY A 98 -8.89 19.89 -18.31
C GLY A 98 -9.62 20.71 -17.26
N ARG A 99 -10.83 20.25 -16.90
CA ARG A 99 -11.61 20.87 -15.81
C ARG A 99 -10.89 20.64 -14.47
N ARG A 100 -10.63 21.71 -13.74
CA ARG A 100 -10.08 21.64 -12.37
C ARG A 100 -11.09 21.03 -11.42
N CYS A 101 -10.62 20.25 -10.46
CA CYS A 101 -11.44 19.78 -9.35
C CYS A 101 -11.80 20.96 -8.44
N GLU A 102 -13.07 21.05 -8.07
CA GLU A 102 -13.59 22.08 -7.17
C GLU A 102 -13.26 21.78 -5.69
N ILE A 103 -12.93 20.52 -5.38
CA ILE A 103 -12.53 20.11 -4.03
C ILE A 103 -11.14 20.65 -3.73
N LYS A 104 -10.99 21.27 -2.56
CA LYS A 104 -9.72 21.84 -2.12
C LYS A 104 -8.71 20.74 -1.76
N PRO A 105 -7.40 20.98 -1.92
CA PRO A 105 -6.37 19.99 -1.63
C PRO A 105 -6.45 19.36 -0.23
N LYS A 106 -6.59 20.20 0.80
CA LYS A 106 -6.65 19.75 2.20
C LYS A 106 -7.95 19.01 2.52
N ASP A 107 -9.07 19.39 1.88
CA ASP A 107 -10.33 18.64 1.97
C ASP A 107 -10.23 17.27 1.29
N ALA A 108 -9.61 17.19 0.10
CA ALA A 108 -9.39 15.93 -0.59
C ALA A 108 -8.48 14.99 0.23
N PHE A 109 -7.47 15.55 0.92
CA PHE A 109 -6.63 14.82 1.86
C PHE A 109 -7.44 14.28 3.04
N PHE A 110 -8.23 15.14 3.70
CA PHE A 110 -9.13 14.74 4.78
C PHE A 110 -10.08 13.61 4.33
N MET A 111 -10.82 13.80 3.24
CA MET A 111 -11.74 12.80 2.69
C MET A 111 -11.05 11.47 2.37
N THR A 112 -9.79 11.52 1.90
CA THR A 112 -8.99 10.32 1.62
C THR A 112 -8.73 9.55 2.92
N LEU A 113 -8.24 10.21 3.97
CA LEU A 113 -8.00 9.56 5.27
C LEU A 113 -9.28 8.95 5.87
N VAL A 114 -10.40 9.67 5.79
CA VAL A 114 -11.70 9.16 6.25
C VAL A 114 -12.09 7.90 5.49
N MET A 115 -11.92 7.87 4.17
CA MET A 115 -12.23 6.70 3.35
C MET A 115 -11.34 5.50 3.70
N LEU A 116 -10.04 5.72 3.92
CA LEU A 116 -9.11 4.66 4.34
C LEU A 116 -9.51 4.08 5.71
N LYS A 117 -9.85 4.95 6.66
CA LYS A 117 -10.30 4.58 8.01
C LYS A 117 -11.62 3.82 7.97
N GLU A 118 -12.64 4.37 7.33
CA GLU A 118 -14.00 3.86 7.35
C GLU A 118 -14.20 2.64 6.44
N GLY A 119 -13.39 2.51 5.39
CA GLY A 119 -13.55 1.53 4.34
C GLY A 119 -14.92 1.67 3.66
N GLY A 120 -15.61 0.55 3.42
CA GLY A 120 -16.96 0.56 2.85
C GLY A 120 -17.01 0.71 1.32
N THR A 121 -18.12 1.23 0.81
CA THR A 121 -18.33 1.45 -0.64
C THR A 121 -18.09 2.91 -1.01
N TRP A 122 -17.74 3.16 -2.28
CA TRP A 122 -17.66 4.52 -2.82
C TRP A 122 -18.93 5.33 -2.57
N ASP A 123 -20.10 4.72 -2.79
CA ASP A 123 -21.40 5.36 -2.54
C ASP A 123 -21.59 5.76 -1.08
N SER A 124 -21.24 4.87 -0.14
CA SER A 124 -21.37 5.18 1.30
C SER A 124 -20.44 6.32 1.73
N ASN A 125 -19.24 6.42 1.16
CA ASN A 125 -18.31 7.51 1.46
C ASN A 125 -18.74 8.82 0.79
N ALA A 126 -19.15 8.78 -0.47
CA ALA A 126 -19.66 9.96 -1.18
C ALA A 126 -20.84 10.61 -0.46
N LYS A 127 -21.78 9.79 0.05
CA LYS A 127 -22.91 10.24 0.86
C LYS A 127 -22.51 10.96 2.15
N ARG A 128 -21.43 10.52 2.82
CA ARG A 128 -20.93 11.18 4.05
C ARG A 128 -20.51 12.63 3.79
N PHE A 129 -20.03 12.92 2.58
CA PHE A 129 -19.59 14.25 2.16
C PHE A 129 -20.61 14.96 1.25
N GLN A 130 -21.81 14.39 1.08
CA GLN A 130 -22.87 14.94 0.22
C GLN A 130 -22.42 15.17 -1.24
N LEU A 131 -21.57 14.28 -1.74
CA LEU A 131 -21.04 14.32 -3.11
C LEU A 131 -21.68 13.24 -3.98
N ALA A 132 -21.70 13.50 -5.29
CA ALA A 132 -21.97 12.44 -6.26
C ALA A 132 -20.88 11.35 -6.19
N THR A 133 -21.28 10.08 -6.25
CA THR A 133 -20.37 8.93 -6.15
C THR A 133 -19.26 8.96 -7.21
N THR A 134 -19.57 9.41 -8.42
CA THR A 134 -18.59 9.58 -9.50
C THR A 134 -17.55 10.63 -9.15
N THR A 135 -17.98 11.81 -8.68
CA THR A 135 -17.09 12.88 -8.21
C THR A 135 -16.19 12.41 -7.09
N PHE A 136 -16.75 11.78 -6.05
CA PHE A 136 -15.97 11.27 -4.93
C PHE A 136 -14.93 10.24 -5.39
N THR A 137 -15.33 9.27 -6.21
CA THR A 137 -14.43 8.22 -6.72
C THR A 137 -13.31 8.84 -7.55
N ASP A 138 -13.63 9.75 -8.46
CA ASP A 138 -12.63 10.39 -9.33
C ASP A 138 -11.62 11.21 -8.52
N VAL A 139 -12.09 11.96 -7.52
CA VAL A 139 -11.20 12.78 -6.68
C VAL A 139 -10.29 11.89 -5.85
N ILE A 140 -10.85 10.93 -5.11
CA ILE A 140 -10.08 10.11 -4.17
C ILE A 140 -9.11 9.19 -4.90
N THR A 141 -9.50 8.59 -6.04
CA THR A 141 -8.58 7.73 -6.80
C THR A 141 -7.40 8.52 -7.39
N LYS A 142 -7.63 9.73 -7.90
CA LYS A 142 -6.55 10.63 -8.35
C LYS A 142 -5.67 11.07 -7.19
N PHE A 143 -6.27 11.40 -6.06
CA PHE A 143 -5.56 11.84 -4.87
C PHE A 143 -4.67 10.74 -4.29
N ILE A 144 -5.17 9.50 -4.24
CA ILE A 144 -4.39 8.33 -3.82
C ILE A 144 -3.15 8.17 -4.70
N LYS A 145 -3.32 8.14 -6.03
CA LYS A 145 -2.21 7.99 -6.97
C LYS A 145 -1.17 9.10 -6.87
N LEU A 146 -1.62 10.32 -6.58
CA LEU A 146 -0.74 11.48 -6.38
C LEU A 146 0.07 11.36 -5.09
N LEU A 147 -0.58 10.93 -4.01
CA LEU A 147 -0.05 11.02 -2.65
C LEU A 147 0.76 9.78 -2.23
N THR A 148 0.38 8.58 -2.70
CA THR A 148 1.04 7.32 -2.30
C THR A 148 2.55 7.37 -2.49
N PRO A 149 3.10 7.78 -3.65
CA PRO A 149 4.56 7.78 -3.84
C PRO A 149 5.28 8.66 -2.81
N LYS A 150 4.72 9.83 -2.49
CA LYS A 150 5.28 10.77 -1.51
C LYS A 150 5.24 10.21 -0.09
N ILE A 151 4.06 9.71 0.33
CA ILE A 151 3.88 9.10 1.67
C ILE A 151 4.79 7.88 1.85
N TYR A 152 4.90 7.03 0.84
CA TYR A 152 5.72 5.83 0.93
C TYR A 152 7.21 6.17 0.98
N ALA A 153 7.69 7.09 0.14
CA ALA A 153 9.07 7.56 0.18
C ALA A 153 9.42 8.17 1.54
N ASP A 154 8.54 9.04 2.05
CA ASP A 154 8.81 9.79 3.27
C ASP A 154 8.73 8.93 4.55
N HIS A 155 7.80 7.99 4.59
CA HIS A 155 7.49 7.28 5.82
C HIS A 155 7.88 5.81 5.82
N VAL A 156 8.21 5.21 4.68
CA VAL A 156 8.65 3.80 4.58
C VAL A 156 10.08 3.71 4.07
N GLU A 157 10.38 4.28 2.89
CA GLU A 157 11.73 4.17 2.30
C GLU A 157 12.78 4.89 3.16
N ARG A 158 12.46 6.10 3.67
CA ARG A 158 13.33 6.79 4.64
C ARG A 158 13.61 5.95 5.89
N ARG A 159 12.61 5.23 6.41
CA ARG A 159 12.78 4.34 7.58
C ARG A 159 13.60 3.11 7.23
N CYS A 160 13.52 2.64 6.00
CA CYS A 160 14.37 1.59 5.47
C CYS A 160 15.84 2.02 5.44
N ASP A 161 16.12 3.25 4.99
CA ASP A 161 17.49 3.78 4.94
C ASP A 161 18.07 4.04 6.34
N GLU A 162 17.25 4.37 7.33
CA GLU A 162 17.66 4.49 8.73
C GLU A 162 17.93 3.14 9.42
N THR A 163 17.36 2.05 8.89
CA THR A 163 17.44 0.70 9.47
C THR A 163 18.76 0.04 9.06
N THR A 164 19.79 0.26 9.87
CA THR A 164 21.11 -0.36 9.73
C THR A 164 21.49 -1.07 11.02
N MET A 165 22.31 -2.13 10.93
CA MET A 165 22.71 -2.88 12.14
C MET A 165 23.55 -2.00 13.06
N ARG A 166 24.49 -1.21 12.51
CA ARG A 166 25.27 -0.23 13.25
C ARG A 166 24.39 0.75 14.02
N GLY A 167 23.38 1.31 13.35
CA GLY A 167 22.43 2.23 13.97
C GLY A 167 21.55 1.54 15.01
N ALA A 168 21.21 0.26 14.82
CA ALA A 168 20.48 -0.53 15.80
C ALA A 168 21.33 -0.79 17.05
N CYS A 169 22.57 -1.26 16.90
CA CYS A 169 23.50 -1.50 18.01
C CYS A 169 23.78 -0.22 18.80
N ALA A 170 24.13 0.88 18.11
CA ALA A 170 24.49 2.14 18.77
C ALA A 170 23.34 2.75 19.60
N ARG A 171 22.09 2.49 19.22
CA ARG A 171 20.88 3.01 19.88
C ARG A 171 20.17 1.98 20.78
N GLY A 172 20.72 0.78 20.93
CA GLY A 172 20.08 -0.30 21.68
C GLY A 172 18.75 -0.79 21.09
N ASN A 173 18.59 -0.70 19.77
CA ASN A 173 17.37 -1.05 19.02
C ASN A 173 17.47 -2.41 18.32
N THR A 174 18.35 -3.32 18.77
CA THR A 174 18.41 -4.69 18.25
C THR A 174 17.28 -5.55 18.81
N PHE A 175 16.94 -6.64 18.13
CA PHE A 175 16.04 -7.64 18.70
C PHE A 175 16.63 -8.29 19.95
N GLY A 176 15.76 -8.71 20.87
CA GLY A 176 16.18 -9.16 22.20
C GLY A 176 16.78 -10.56 22.19
N ASN A 177 16.23 -11.47 21.40
CA ASN A 177 16.70 -12.86 21.32
C ASN A 177 17.62 -13.10 20.11
N TYR A 178 17.44 -12.35 19.02
CA TYR A 178 18.28 -12.41 17.82
C TYR A 178 18.83 -11.02 17.43
N PRO A 179 19.82 -10.49 18.16
CA PRO A 179 20.39 -9.16 17.87
C PRO A 179 20.95 -9.02 16.45
N CYS A 180 21.35 -10.12 15.82
CA CYS A 180 21.80 -10.18 14.43
C CYS A 180 20.70 -9.89 13.38
N ALA A 181 19.42 -9.88 13.76
CA ALA A 181 18.32 -9.63 12.85
C ALA A 181 18.06 -8.13 12.65
N LEU A 182 17.90 -7.70 11.40
CA LEU A 182 17.54 -6.30 11.09
C LEU A 182 16.04 -6.04 11.20
N TYR A 183 15.24 -6.98 10.72
CA TYR A 183 13.78 -6.85 10.67
C TYR A 183 13.09 -8.21 10.67
N ALA A 184 11.79 -8.17 10.94
CA ALA A 184 10.88 -9.30 10.83
C ALA A 184 10.00 -9.17 9.58
N VAL A 185 9.67 -10.28 8.94
CA VAL A 185 8.74 -10.35 7.80
C VAL A 185 7.44 -11.06 8.18
N GLY A 186 6.35 -10.59 7.58
CA GLY A 186 5.02 -11.18 7.75
C GLY A 186 4.18 -10.97 6.50
N VAL A 187 3.42 -11.99 6.12
CA VAL A 187 2.45 -11.91 5.02
C VAL A 187 1.06 -11.72 5.60
N THR A 188 0.37 -10.66 5.17
CA THR A 188 -1.03 -10.43 5.53
C THR A 188 -1.96 -10.92 4.42
N PHE A 189 -3.11 -11.49 4.80
CA PHE A 189 -4.17 -11.87 3.88
C PHE A 189 -5.35 -10.90 4.01
N GLN A 190 -5.85 -10.43 2.87
CA GLN A 190 -7.08 -9.66 2.80
C GLN A 190 -8.08 -10.35 1.89
N GLN A 191 -9.32 -10.50 2.38
CA GLN A 191 -10.40 -11.05 1.57
C GLN A 191 -10.68 -10.11 0.38
N SER A 192 -10.89 -10.67 -0.81
CA SER A 192 -11.27 -9.91 -2.01
C SER A 192 -12.43 -10.59 -2.74
N TRP A 193 -12.90 -9.99 -3.84
CA TRP A 193 -13.90 -10.62 -4.68
C TRP A 193 -13.34 -11.84 -5.39
N ARG A 194 -14.16 -12.89 -5.48
CA ARG A 194 -13.86 -14.03 -6.35
C ARG A 194 -13.87 -13.52 -7.80
N PRO A 195 -12.78 -13.69 -8.57
CA PRO A 195 -12.80 -13.38 -9.99
C PRO A 195 -13.93 -14.12 -10.70
N ALA A 196 -14.61 -13.48 -11.65
CA ALA A 196 -15.70 -14.07 -12.43
C ALA A 196 -15.24 -15.17 -13.41
N GLY A 197 -13.92 -15.39 -13.48
CA GLY A 197 -13.25 -16.37 -14.32
C GLY A 197 -13.55 -17.82 -14.02
N GLY A 198 -12.98 -18.71 -14.85
CA GLY A 198 -13.08 -20.16 -14.70
C GLY A 198 -12.54 -20.67 -13.35
N VAL A 199 -12.71 -21.97 -13.09
CA VAL A 199 -12.24 -22.61 -11.84
C VAL A 199 -10.73 -22.39 -11.63
N GLY A 200 -9.93 -22.45 -12.70
CA GLY A 200 -8.49 -22.17 -12.63
C GLY A 200 -8.16 -20.72 -12.25
N GLU A 201 -8.87 -19.73 -12.79
CA GLU A 201 -8.62 -18.31 -12.47
C GLU A 201 -9.09 -17.94 -11.07
N SER A 202 -10.26 -18.43 -10.66
CA SER A 202 -10.74 -18.22 -9.29
C SER A 202 -9.91 -18.98 -8.25
N GLY A 203 -9.39 -20.16 -8.61
CA GLY A 203 -8.52 -20.97 -7.74
C GLY A 203 -7.23 -20.26 -7.32
N LYS A 204 -6.64 -19.43 -8.19
CA LYS A 204 -5.44 -18.64 -7.87
C LYS A 204 -5.62 -17.70 -6.68
N PHE A 205 -6.85 -17.27 -6.41
CA PHE A 205 -7.15 -16.36 -5.31
C PHE A 205 -7.64 -17.10 -4.07
N TYR A 206 -7.80 -18.41 -4.10
CA TYR A 206 -8.33 -19.18 -2.97
C TYR A 206 -7.22 -19.52 -1.97
N SER A 207 -7.34 -18.99 -0.75
CA SER A 207 -6.45 -19.37 0.35
C SER A 207 -6.93 -20.68 0.99
N GLU A 208 -6.06 -21.69 1.04
CA GLU A 208 -6.36 -22.92 1.75
C GLU A 208 -6.50 -22.68 3.26
N ASN A 209 -5.65 -21.82 3.84
CA ASN A 209 -5.67 -21.52 5.28
C ASN A 209 -6.95 -20.79 5.71
N HIS A 210 -7.39 -19.81 4.90
CA HIS A 210 -8.56 -19.00 5.24
C HIS A 210 -9.86 -19.51 4.63
N HIS A 211 -9.81 -20.45 3.68
CA HIS A 211 -10.97 -20.90 2.91
C HIS A 211 -11.76 -19.78 2.21
N LEU A 212 -11.08 -18.67 1.90
CA LEU A 212 -11.63 -17.45 1.30
C LEU A 212 -10.82 -17.08 0.05
N HIS A 213 -11.46 -16.31 -0.84
CA HIS A 213 -10.73 -15.66 -1.93
C HIS A 213 -10.13 -14.36 -1.42
N GLY A 214 -8.90 -14.07 -1.82
CA GLY A 214 -8.21 -12.88 -1.36
C GLY A 214 -6.89 -12.64 -2.06
N ILE A 215 -6.16 -11.70 -1.48
CA ILE A 215 -4.85 -11.24 -1.90
C ILE A 215 -3.94 -11.16 -0.68
N LYS A 216 -2.64 -11.21 -0.93
CA LYS A 216 -1.60 -11.23 0.08
C LYS A 216 -0.57 -10.14 -0.20
N VAL A 217 -0.01 -9.59 0.87
CA VAL A 217 1.13 -8.66 0.81
C VAL A 217 2.12 -9.03 1.90
N GLU A 218 3.40 -9.07 1.56
CA GLU A 218 4.46 -9.16 2.55
C GLU A 218 4.80 -7.77 3.09
N VAL A 219 5.01 -7.66 4.40
CA VAL A 219 5.48 -6.44 5.08
C VAL A 219 6.74 -6.79 5.88
N SER A 220 7.77 -5.96 5.73
CA SER A 220 9.01 -6.01 6.53
C SER A 220 8.97 -4.92 7.60
N VAL A 221 9.19 -5.28 8.87
CA VAL A 221 9.07 -4.37 10.03
C VAL A 221 10.31 -4.48 10.91
N ASP A 222 10.92 -3.33 11.22
CA ASP A 222 12.10 -3.25 12.09
C ASP A 222 11.74 -3.46 13.58
N LYS A 223 12.76 -3.54 14.44
CA LYS A 223 12.56 -3.71 15.89
C LYS A 223 11.86 -2.51 16.56
N ARG A 224 11.92 -1.31 15.96
CA ARG A 224 11.28 -0.10 16.46
C ARG A 224 9.77 -0.10 16.16
N GLY A 225 9.30 -1.00 15.30
CA GLY A 225 7.90 -1.14 14.92
C GLY A 225 7.53 -0.38 13.65
N PHE A 226 8.51 0.08 12.86
CA PHE A 226 8.23 0.75 11.58
C PHE A 226 8.33 -0.26 10.44
N ALA A 227 7.36 -0.23 9.54
CA ALA A 227 7.51 -0.92 8.27
C ALA A 227 8.62 -0.25 7.45
N ILE A 228 9.49 -1.06 6.87
CA ILE A 228 10.58 -0.62 6.00
C ILE A 228 10.36 -1.03 4.54
N ASN A 229 9.39 -1.91 4.30
CA ASN A 229 8.97 -2.31 2.96
C ASN A 229 7.60 -3.01 2.99
N CYS A 230 6.89 -2.96 1.86
CA CYS A 230 5.85 -3.94 1.53
C CYS A 230 5.94 -4.36 0.06
N SER A 231 5.64 -5.63 -0.23
CA SER A 231 5.62 -6.16 -1.59
C SER A 231 4.43 -5.64 -2.40
N GLN A 232 4.42 -5.94 -3.70
CA GLN A 232 3.17 -5.92 -4.49
C GLN A 232 2.22 -7.00 -3.99
N HIS A 233 0.93 -6.84 -4.28
CA HIS A 233 -0.06 -7.84 -3.95
C HIS A 233 0.06 -9.09 -4.82
N GLU A 234 -0.13 -10.23 -4.17
CA GLU A 234 -0.15 -11.55 -4.80
C GLU A 234 -1.50 -12.23 -4.58
N PRO A 235 -1.97 -13.08 -5.50
CA PRO A 235 -3.15 -13.91 -5.28
C PRO A 235 -3.01 -14.78 -4.02
N ALA A 236 -4.08 -15.00 -3.27
CA ALA A 236 -3.95 -15.67 -1.98
C ALA A 236 -3.60 -17.17 -2.00
N ALA A 237 -3.62 -17.82 -3.17
CA ALA A 237 -3.06 -19.17 -3.32
C ALA A 237 -1.52 -19.15 -3.40
N THR A 238 -0.89 -18.01 -3.67
CA THR A 238 0.58 -17.88 -3.71
C THR A 238 1.14 -18.21 -2.31
N PRO A 239 2.08 -19.18 -2.21
CA PRO A 239 2.74 -19.50 -0.95
C PRO A 239 3.54 -18.31 -0.42
N ASP A 240 3.58 -18.11 0.89
CA ASP A 240 4.28 -16.97 1.50
C ASP A 240 5.78 -16.99 1.14
N LEU A 241 6.41 -18.17 1.10
CA LEU A 241 7.80 -18.32 0.61
C LEU A 241 7.99 -17.77 -0.81
N THR A 242 7.04 -18.01 -1.72
CA THR A 242 7.13 -17.51 -3.10
C THR A 242 7.03 -15.98 -3.15
N ILE A 243 6.20 -15.37 -2.29
CA ILE A 243 6.12 -13.90 -2.17
C ILE A 243 7.45 -13.34 -1.68
N PHE A 244 8.06 -13.99 -0.67
CA PHE A 244 9.38 -13.63 -0.15
C PHE A 244 10.47 -13.78 -1.22
N GLU A 245 10.44 -14.84 -2.03
CA GLU A 245 11.35 -15.03 -3.17
C GLU A 245 11.19 -13.95 -4.25
N GLN A 246 9.95 -13.55 -4.56
CA GLN A 246 9.69 -12.45 -5.50
C GLN A 246 10.22 -11.11 -4.95
N ASN A 247 10.21 -10.92 -3.62
CA ASN A 247 10.76 -9.74 -2.94
C ASN A 247 12.27 -9.86 -2.62
N LYS A 248 12.94 -10.91 -3.10
CA LYS A 248 14.35 -11.21 -2.76
C LYS A 248 15.32 -10.08 -3.08
N ALA A 249 15.09 -9.31 -4.15
CA ALA A 249 15.96 -8.19 -4.52
C ALA A 249 16.04 -7.14 -3.40
N PHE A 250 14.90 -6.82 -2.79
CA PHE A 250 14.85 -5.93 -1.63
C PHE A 250 15.60 -6.54 -0.44
N HIS A 251 15.33 -7.81 -0.11
CA HIS A 251 15.96 -8.47 1.04
C HIS A 251 17.47 -8.56 0.90
N LEU A 252 17.99 -9.03 -0.24
CA LEU A 252 19.42 -9.14 -0.53
C LEU A 252 20.14 -7.80 -0.33
N GLN A 253 19.56 -6.73 -0.88
CA GLN A 253 20.15 -5.39 -0.74
C GLN A 253 20.24 -4.96 0.73
N ARG A 254 19.24 -5.30 1.54
CA ARG A 254 19.12 -4.78 2.92
C ARG A 254 19.84 -5.62 3.96
N VAL A 255 19.99 -6.92 3.75
CA VAL A 255 20.72 -7.76 4.71
C VAL A 255 22.22 -7.69 4.57
N GLN A 256 22.75 -7.23 3.42
CA GLN A 256 24.18 -7.22 3.19
C GLN A 256 24.91 -6.35 4.24
N LYS A 257 25.93 -6.93 4.89
CA LYS A 257 26.79 -6.21 5.82
C LYS A 257 27.53 -5.10 5.08
N LEU A 258 27.49 -3.89 5.65
CA LEU A 258 28.17 -2.74 5.08
C LEU A 258 29.65 -2.74 5.46
N LEU A 259 30.47 -1.93 4.77
CA LEU A 259 31.88 -1.79 5.13
C LEU A 259 32.03 -1.30 6.58
N GLY A 260 32.84 -2.01 7.37
CA GLY A 260 33.05 -1.75 8.79
C GLY A 260 32.00 -2.36 9.72
N ASP A 261 30.97 -3.03 9.20
CA ASP A 261 30.04 -3.81 10.02
C ASP A 261 30.66 -5.12 10.52
N GLU A 262 31.79 -5.53 9.96
CA GLU A 262 32.55 -6.74 10.33
C GLU A 262 33.00 -6.74 11.80
N SER A 263 33.15 -5.56 12.41
CA SER A 263 33.49 -5.43 13.83
C SER A 263 32.28 -5.54 14.75
N LEU A 264 31.05 -5.56 14.22
CA LEU A 264 29.85 -5.70 15.03
C LEU A 264 29.69 -7.16 15.47
N PRO A 265 29.33 -7.43 16.73
CA PRO A 265 29.12 -8.80 17.21
C PRO A 265 28.04 -9.52 16.42
N ASP A 266 28.36 -10.73 15.96
CA ASP A 266 27.44 -11.58 15.20
C ASP A 266 27.71 -13.07 15.44
N ASP A 267 27.05 -13.63 16.44
CA ASP A 267 27.07 -15.05 16.80
C ASP A 267 25.71 -15.74 16.53
N GLY A 268 24.87 -15.09 15.72
CA GLY A 268 23.51 -15.54 15.46
C GLY A 268 23.43 -16.78 14.55
N PRO A 269 22.28 -17.48 14.53
CA PRO A 269 22.07 -18.62 13.64
C PRO A 269 22.42 -18.32 12.18
N LEU A 270 22.87 -19.35 11.47
CA LEU A 270 23.19 -19.32 10.04
C LEU A 270 24.35 -18.39 9.64
N VAL A 271 25.15 -17.88 10.59
CA VAL A 271 26.31 -17.02 10.28
C VAL A 271 27.33 -17.71 9.38
N ASP A 272 27.61 -19.00 9.60
CA ASP A 272 28.60 -19.73 8.81
C ASP A 272 28.14 -19.94 7.35
N ALA A 273 26.83 -20.07 7.13
CA ALA A 273 26.25 -20.23 5.80
C ALA A 273 26.12 -18.89 5.06
N HIS A 274 25.88 -17.80 5.81
CA HIS A 274 25.64 -16.45 5.26
C HIS A 274 26.48 -15.40 6.00
N PRO A 275 27.83 -15.45 5.91
CA PRO A 275 28.72 -14.65 6.77
C PRO A 275 28.66 -13.14 6.49
N HIS A 276 28.25 -12.77 5.29
CA HIS A 276 28.15 -11.38 4.82
C HIS A 276 26.74 -10.78 4.96
N GLU A 277 25.83 -11.48 5.65
CA GLU A 277 24.44 -11.05 5.79
C GLU A 277 24.06 -10.90 7.26
N TRP A 278 23.28 -9.86 7.55
CA TRP A 278 22.44 -9.75 8.74
C TRP A 278 21.19 -10.63 8.59
N ALA A 279 20.56 -10.98 9.71
CA ALA A 279 19.46 -11.92 9.70
C ALA A 279 18.09 -11.27 9.41
N ILE A 280 17.16 -12.08 8.92
CA ILE A 280 15.73 -11.78 8.83
C ILE A 280 14.98 -12.76 9.74
N LEU A 281 13.99 -12.28 10.49
CA LEU A 281 13.08 -13.14 11.24
C LEU A 281 11.81 -13.40 10.42
N ALA A 282 11.47 -14.67 10.20
CA ALA A 282 10.26 -15.01 9.43
C ALA A 282 9.40 -16.07 10.13
N GLY A 283 8.15 -16.15 9.70
CA GLY A 283 7.19 -17.13 10.24
C GLY A 283 7.37 -18.53 9.67
N ASN A 284 6.62 -19.48 10.22
CA ASN A 284 6.64 -20.88 9.77
C ASN A 284 6.30 -21.08 8.29
N SER A 285 5.62 -20.13 7.65
CA SER A 285 5.27 -20.22 6.23
C SER A 285 6.45 -19.96 5.28
N HIS A 286 7.61 -19.56 5.79
CA HIS A 286 8.82 -19.22 5.03
C HIS A 286 9.92 -20.30 5.10
N GLN A 287 9.56 -21.56 5.38
CA GLN A 287 10.54 -22.65 5.35
C GLN A 287 11.20 -22.75 3.98
N GLY A 288 12.53 -22.93 3.96
CA GLY A 288 13.33 -22.89 2.74
C GLY A 288 13.98 -21.53 2.45
N ALA A 289 13.52 -20.45 3.11
CA ALA A 289 14.14 -19.13 2.94
C ALA A 289 15.62 -19.09 3.36
N ALA A 290 15.99 -19.95 4.31
CA ALA A 290 17.37 -20.10 4.79
C ALA A 290 18.35 -20.62 3.73
N ASP A 291 17.86 -21.21 2.63
CA ASP A 291 18.71 -21.78 1.58
C ASP A 291 19.39 -20.72 0.70
N TYR A 292 18.91 -19.47 0.74
CA TYR A 292 19.40 -18.41 -0.13
C TYR A 292 19.52 -17.02 0.52
N LEU A 293 19.06 -16.87 1.75
CA LEU A 293 19.22 -15.67 2.58
C LEU A 293 19.39 -16.12 4.04
N ARG A 294 20.00 -15.30 4.88
CA ARG A 294 20.08 -15.52 6.34
C ARG A 294 18.74 -15.33 7.05
N CYS A 295 17.77 -16.16 6.70
CA CYS A 295 16.40 -16.10 7.23
C CYS A 295 16.22 -17.12 8.37
N ILE A 296 16.04 -16.62 9.58
CA ILE A 296 15.83 -17.43 10.78
C ILE A 296 14.33 -17.74 10.87
N VAL A 297 14.00 -19.01 10.66
CA VAL A 297 12.63 -19.54 10.70
C VAL A 297 12.47 -20.56 11.83
N PRO A 298 11.27 -20.72 12.41
CA PRO A 298 11.07 -21.72 13.45
C PRO A 298 11.20 -23.13 12.88
N LYS A 299 11.66 -24.08 13.70
CA LYS A 299 11.80 -25.49 13.34
C LYS A 299 10.43 -26.16 13.30
N ARG A 300 10.20 -26.98 12.27
CA ARG A 300 8.99 -27.80 12.13
C ARG A 300 9.18 -29.20 12.70
N GLY A 301 8.13 -29.77 13.27
CA GLY A 301 8.10 -31.16 13.72
C GLY A 301 6.99 -31.42 14.73
N ASN A 302 6.51 -32.66 14.78
CA ASN A 302 5.48 -33.06 15.74
C ASN A 302 6.06 -33.30 17.16
N ASN A 303 7.34 -33.66 17.25
CA ASN A 303 8.05 -33.92 18.50
C ASN A 303 9.31 -33.07 18.59
N LEU A 304 9.13 -31.75 18.70
CA LEU A 304 10.25 -30.81 18.88
C LEU A 304 10.92 -31.04 20.23
N SER A 305 12.26 -31.04 20.26
CA SER A 305 13.00 -31.05 21.52
C SER A 305 12.70 -29.79 22.33
N ARG A 306 12.96 -29.81 23.64
CA ARG A 306 12.79 -28.61 24.50
C ARG A 306 13.64 -27.42 24.01
N ALA A 307 14.82 -27.70 23.45
CA ALA A 307 15.68 -26.69 22.87
C ALA A 307 15.05 -26.07 21.61
N ASP A 308 14.46 -26.88 20.73
CA ASP A 308 13.79 -26.40 19.52
C ASP A 308 12.52 -25.61 19.84
N GLN A 309 11.76 -26.01 20.87
CA GLN A 309 10.62 -25.24 21.36
C GLN A 309 11.08 -23.88 21.89
N THR A 310 12.14 -23.86 22.70
CA THR A 310 12.72 -22.60 23.22
C THR A 310 13.21 -21.70 22.08
N PHE A 311 13.83 -22.28 21.05
CA PHE A 311 14.25 -21.55 19.85
C PHE A 311 13.05 -20.95 19.12
N ASN A 312 11.99 -21.73 18.90
CA ASN A 312 10.77 -21.25 18.27
C ASN A 312 10.07 -20.15 19.08
N ASP A 313 10.05 -20.26 20.41
CA ASP A 313 9.47 -19.26 21.31
C ASP A 313 10.23 -17.93 21.24
N LYS A 314 11.56 -17.98 21.16
CA LYS A 314 12.41 -16.80 20.96
C LYS A 314 12.09 -16.09 19.64
N ILE A 315 11.94 -16.86 18.54
CA ILE A 315 11.57 -16.29 17.24
C ILE A 315 10.18 -15.65 17.31
N ALA A 316 9.21 -16.34 17.92
CA ALA A 316 7.86 -15.82 18.05
C ALA A 316 7.81 -14.50 18.83
N ARG A 317 8.61 -14.37 19.90
CA ARG A 317 8.69 -13.13 20.70
C ARG A 317 9.27 -11.97 19.91
N ASP A 318 10.40 -12.17 19.23
CA ASP A 318 11.04 -11.10 18.47
C ASP A 318 10.22 -10.74 17.22
N ARG A 319 9.67 -11.73 16.52
CA ARG A 319 8.82 -11.53 15.33
C ARG A 319 7.48 -10.87 15.67
N ALA A 320 7.01 -10.90 16.91
CA ALA A 320 5.72 -10.32 17.30
C ALA A 320 5.56 -8.86 16.86
N VAL A 321 6.65 -8.11 16.67
CA VAL A 321 6.60 -6.73 16.14
C VAL A 321 5.89 -6.62 14.79
N VAL A 322 6.07 -7.60 13.88
CA VAL A 322 5.40 -7.57 12.57
C VAL A 322 3.91 -7.85 12.70
N GLU A 323 3.52 -8.71 13.63
CA GLU A 323 2.11 -9.01 13.91
C GLU A 323 1.41 -7.83 14.58
N ASN A 324 2.10 -7.16 15.50
CA ASN A 324 1.62 -5.92 16.11
C ASN A 324 1.44 -4.84 15.04
N TYR A 325 2.41 -4.66 14.15
CA TYR A 325 2.29 -3.69 13.06
C TYR A 325 1.10 -3.98 12.15
N LEU A 326 0.92 -5.23 11.72
CA LEU A 326 -0.23 -5.65 10.91
C LEU A 326 -1.56 -5.51 11.67
N GLY A 327 -1.54 -5.67 12.99
CA GLY A 327 -2.66 -5.36 13.88
C GLY A 327 -3.04 -3.89 13.81
N ARG A 328 -2.08 -3.00 14.08
CA ARG A 328 -2.27 -1.54 14.03
C ARG A 328 -2.73 -1.08 12.65
N LEU A 329 -2.11 -1.56 11.58
CA LEU A 329 -2.48 -1.26 10.18
C LEU A 329 -3.98 -1.52 9.95
N ASN A 330 -4.46 -2.71 10.33
CA ASN A 330 -5.83 -3.11 10.08
C ASN A 330 -6.84 -2.53 11.08
N GLU A 331 -6.40 -2.16 12.28
CA GLU A 331 -7.22 -1.42 13.24
C GLU A 331 -7.48 0.01 12.77
N LEU A 332 -6.45 0.69 12.28
CA LEU A 332 -6.55 2.05 11.78
C LEU A 332 -7.32 2.12 10.45
N TRP A 333 -6.99 1.22 9.52
CA TRP A 333 -7.45 1.33 8.14
C TRP A 333 -8.36 0.17 7.76
N ARG A 334 -9.67 0.37 7.85
CA ARG A 334 -10.63 -0.67 7.47
C ARG A 334 -10.52 -1.04 5.99
N ILE A 335 -10.00 -0.16 5.14
CA ILE A 335 -9.74 -0.47 3.72
C ILE A 335 -8.76 -1.63 3.52
N THR A 336 -7.86 -1.92 4.47
CA THR A 336 -6.93 -3.07 4.44
C THR A 336 -7.44 -4.27 5.25
N ALA A 337 -8.35 -4.04 6.20
CA ALA A 337 -8.88 -5.09 7.07
C ALA A 337 -10.15 -5.78 6.54
N ASP A 338 -11.09 -4.98 6.03
CA ASP A 338 -12.35 -5.49 5.51
C ASP A 338 -12.16 -6.11 4.12
N LYS A 339 -13.18 -6.80 3.61
CA LYS A 339 -13.15 -7.33 2.25
C LYS A 339 -12.88 -6.20 1.25
N TYR A 340 -11.80 -6.32 0.49
CA TYR A 340 -11.43 -5.37 -0.55
C TYR A 340 -12.46 -5.33 -1.67
N ARG A 341 -12.88 -4.11 -2.01
CA ARG A 341 -13.94 -3.81 -2.99
C ARG A 341 -13.52 -2.92 -4.16
N PRO A 342 -12.59 -1.96 -4.01
CA PRO A 342 -12.17 -1.15 -5.14
C PRO A 342 -11.52 -1.97 -6.26
N ALA A 343 -11.19 -1.28 -7.35
CA ALA A 343 -10.45 -1.86 -8.46
C ALA A 343 -9.10 -2.40 -7.98
N ARG A 344 -8.68 -3.56 -8.48
CA ARG A 344 -7.44 -4.23 -8.03
C ARG A 344 -6.20 -3.43 -8.41
N GLU A 345 -6.27 -2.67 -9.49
CA GLU A 345 -5.21 -1.78 -9.96
C GLU A 345 -4.91 -0.63 -8.99
N LEU A 346 -5.82 -0.34 -8.06
CA LEU A 346 -5.63 0.66 -6.99
C LEU A 346 -5.09 0.03 -5.70
N TYR A 347 -5.01 -1.30 -5.62
CA TYR A 347 -4.74 -2.00 -4.36
C TYR A 347 -3.37 -1.65 -3.79
N ASP A 348 -2.32 -1.74 -4.61
CA ASP A 348 -0.96 -1.49 -4.14
C ASP A 348 -0.79 -0.03 -3.72
N ASP A 349 -1.41 0.91 -4.44
CA ASP A 349 -1.37 2.33 -4.06
C ASP A 349 -2.04 2.59 -2.71
N LEU A 350 -3.20 1.99 -2.48
CA LEU A 350 -3.93 2.07 -1.21
C LEU A 350 -3.14 1.43 -0.07
N PHE A 351 -2.64 0.21 -0.29
CA PHE A 351 -1.93 -0.54 0.74
C PHE A 351 -0.64 0.16 1.13
N ARG A 352 0.16 0.62 0.15
CA ARG A 352 1.39 1.40 0.40
C ARG A 352 1.10 2.70 1.15
N MET A 353 0.03 3.40 0.80
CA MET A 353 -0.39 4.59 1.54
C MET A 353 -0.73 4.26 3.00
N CYS A 354 -1.53 3.22 3.25
CA CYS A 354 -1.87 2.78 4.60
C CYS A 354 -0.63 2.34 5.40
N VAL A 355 0.36 1.69 4.76
CA VAL A 355 1.64 1.37 5.41
C VAL A 355 2.37 2.64 5.82
N GLY A 356 2.53 3.62 4.92
CA GLY A 356 3.18 4.89 5.26
C GLY A 356 2.45 5.66 6.37
N LEU A 357 1.11 5.75 6.30
CA LEU A 357 0.29 6.39 7.34
C LEU A 357 0.34 5.66 8.68
N THR A 358 0.46 4.33 8.68
CA THR A 358 0.67 3.56 9.91
C THR A 358 2.02 3.88 10.53
N ASN A 359 3.08 4.05 9.74
CA ASN A 359 4.37 4.51 10.25
C ASN A 359 4.31 5.92 10.86
N VAL A 360 3.53 6.84 10.28
CA VAL A 360 3.24 8.15 10.91
C VAL A 360 2.59 7.93 12.27
N HIS A 361 1.53 7.14 12.33
CA HIS A 361 0.84 6.86 13.60
C HIS A 361 1.77 6.20 14.64
N VAL A 362 2.61 5.24 14.23
CA VAL A 362 3.59 4.58 15.13
C VAL A 362 4.62 5.57 15.66
N SER A 363 4.93 6.64 14.91
CA SER A 363 5.88 7.67 15.35
C SER A 363 5.36 8.52 16.51
N HIS A 364 4.03 8.67 16.61
CA HIS A 364 3.38 9.37 17.73
C HIS A 364 2.96 8.41 18.84
N SER A 365 2.56 7.19 18.49
CA SER A 365 2.06 6.17 19.42
C SER A 365 2.69 4.80 19.08
N PRO A 366 3.80 4.43 19.76
CA PRO A 366 4.50 3.17 19.54
C PRO A 366 3.60 1.94 19.61
N LEU A 367 4.04 0.84 18.98
CA LEU A 367 3.29 -0.42 19.00
C LEU A 367 3.24 -1.01 20.43
N GLY A 368 2.07 -1.50 20.80
CA GLY A 368 1.77 -2.14 22.06
C GLY A 368 1.37 -3.61 21.89
N ARG A 369 0.98 -4.24 23.00
CA ARG A 369 0.55 -5.65 23.03
C ARG A 369 -0.86 -5.81 22.46
N GLU A 370 -1.69 -4.81 22.68
CA GLU A 370 -3.06 -4.68 22.20
C GLU A 370 -3.16 -4.82 20.68
N ASP A 371 -2.16 -4.33 19.94
CA ASP A 371 -2.08 -4.46 18.49
C ASP A 371 -1.99 -5.94 18.07
N GLY A 372 -1.15 -6.72 18.77
CA GLY A 372 -1.03 -8.16 18.54
C GLY A 372 -2.26 -8.96 18.98
N ASP A 373 -2.97 -8.51 20.01
CA ASP A 373 -4.26 -9.08 20.40
C ASP A 373 -5.32 -8.80 19.32
N TRP A 374 -5.35 -7.58 18.78
CA TRP A 374 -6.23 -7.20 17.68
C TRP A 374 -5.95 -8.04 16.44
N TYR A 375 -4.67 -8.16 16.04
CA TYR A 375 -4.25 -8.97 14.89
C TYR A 375 -4.77 -10.41 15.01
N ARG A 376 -4.54 -11.07 16.15
CA ARG A 376 -5.01 -12.44 16.39
C ARG A 376 -6.54 -12.57 16.32
N ARG A 377 -7.29 -11.62 16.90
CA ARG A 377 -8.76 -11.61 16.79
C ARG A 377 -9.23 -11.49 15.33
N SER A 378 -8.58 -10.64 14.56
CA SER A 378 -8.90 -10.45 13.13
C SER A 378 -8.62 -11.71 12.31
N GLN A 379 -7.47 -12.36 12.52
CA GLN A 379 -7.14 -13.63 11.86
C GLN A 379 -8.15 -14.74 12.20
N ASN A 380 -8.52 -14.88 13.48
CA ASN A 380 -9.52 -15.86 13.92
C ASN A 380 -10.89 -15.61 13.26
N LYS A 381 -11.32 -14.35 13.15
CA LYS A 381 -12.56 -13.97 12.45
C LYS A 381 -12.53 -14.41 10.97
N LEU A 382 -11.41 -14.23 10.28
CA LEU A 382 -11.26 -14.64 8.87
C LEU A 382 -11.35 -16.16 8.72
N ILE A 383 -10.65 -16.92 9.56
CA ILE A 383 -10.69 -18.39 9.57
C ILE A 383 -12.12 -18.89 9.83
N GLU A 384 -12.78 -18.35 10.85
CA GLU A 384 -14.15 -18.76 11.19
C GLU A 384 -15.14 -18.43 10.06
N THR A 385 -15.00 -17.26 9.45
CA THR A 385 -15.80 -16.85 8.29
C THR A 385 -15.59 -17.80 7.11
N GLY A 386 -14.35 -18.14 6.80
CA GLY A 386 -13.99 -19.10 5.78
C GLY A 386 -14.57 -20.49 6.00
N ASN A 387 -14.48 -20.99 7.23
CA ASN A 387 -15.07 -22.27 7.63
C ASN A 387 -16.59 -22.29 7.40
N LYS A 388 -17.29 -21.20 7.76
CA LYS A 388 -18.73 -21.04 7.49
C LYS A 388 -19.02 -21.08 5.98
N PHE A 389 -18.23 -20.41 5.14
CA PHE A 389 -18.40 -20.45 3.68
C PHE A 389 -18.12 -21.84 3.10
N LYS A 390 -17.07 -22.53 3.57
CA LYS A 390 -16.72 -23.89 3.16
C LYS A 390 -17.86 -24.86 3.47
N GLN A 391 -18.44 -24.78 4.67
CA GLN A 391 -19.58 -25.61 5.08
C GLN A 391 -20.81 -25.34 4.21
N LYS A 392 -21.17 -24.06 3.98
CA LYS A 392 -22.28 -23.70 3.09
C LYS A 392 -22.09 -24.25 1.67
N ARG A 393 -20.87 -24.16 1.13
CA ARG A 393 -20.53 -24.70 -0.21
C ARG A 393 -20.69 -26.23 -0.25
N ARG A 394 -20.25 -26.94 0.79
CA ARG A 394 -20.39 -28.40 0.89
C ARG A 394 -21.87 -28.81 0.87
N LEU A 395 -22.71 -28.19 1.71
CA LEU A 395 -24.14 -28.47 1.77
C LEU A 395 -24.85 -28.19 0.44
N ALA A 396 -24.49 -27.10 -0.25
CA ALA A 396 -25.04 -26.79 -1.57
C ALA A 396 -24.66 -27.85 -2.62
N GLN A 397 -23.42 -28.33 -2.60
CA GLN A 397 -22.95 -29.40 -3.49
C GLN A 397 -23.64 -30.74 -3.20
N GLU A 398 -23.83 -31.09 -1.94
CA GLU A 398 -24.56 -32.29 -1.53
C GLU A 398 -26.02 -32.24 -2.02
N LYS A 399 -26.70 -31.10 -1.82
CA LYS A 399 -28.06 -30.88 -2.31
C LYS A 399 -28.15 -30.97 -3.83
N TYR A 400 -27.18 -30.40 -4.55
CA TYR A 400 -27.11 -30.50 -6.02
C TYR A 400 -26.92 -31.95 -6.48
N ARG A 401 -25.97 -32.69 -5.88
CA ARG A 401 -25.72 -34.10 -6.20
C ARG A 401 -26.94 -34.98 -5.90
N ALA A 402 -27.64 -34.72 -4.80
CA ALA A 402 -28.89 -35.42 -4.47
C ALA A 402 -29.98 -35.17 -5.52
N LYS A 403 -30.20 -33.92 -5.93
CA LYS A 403 -31.16 -33.57 -6.99
C LYS A 403 -30.78 -34.19 -8.34
N LYS A 404 -29.48 -34.24 -8.67
CA LYS A 404 -29.00 -34.87 -9.91
C LYS A 404 -29.31 -36.38 -9.90
N ARG A 405 -28.99 -37.08 -8.81
CA ARG A 405 -29.32 -38.50 -8.64
C ARG A 405 -30.81 -38.79 -8.80
N GLN A 406 -31.67 -37.94 -8.23
CA GLN A 406 -33.13 -38.06 -8.38
C GLN A 406 -33.57 -37.93 -9.84
N ARG A 407 -33.04 -36.96 -10.58
CA ARG A 407 -33.35 -36.78 -12.02
C ARG A 407 -32.89 -37.98 -12.84
N ASP A 408 -31.66 -38.43 -12.63
CA ASP A 408 -31.09 -39.56 -13.36
C ASP A 408 -31.88 -40.86 -13.08
N SER A 409 -32.38 -41.05 -11.85
CA SER A 409 -33.27 -42.18 -11.51
C SER A 409 -34.68 -42.06 -12.09
N SER A 410 -35.21 -40.85 -12.26
CA SER A 410 -36.55 -40.61 -12.84
C SER A 410 -36.56 -40.64 -14.37
N SER A 411 -35.41 -40.55 -15.03
CA SER A 411 -35.25 -40.69 -16.49
C SER A 411 -34.89 -42.11 -16.93
N SER A 412 -34.78 -43.04 -15.98
CA SER A 412 -34.47 -44.46 -16.20
C SER A 412 -35.68 -45.39 -16.00
N VAL A 413 -36.88 -44.80 -15.87
CA VAL A 413 -38.20 -45.44 -15.89
C VAL A 413 -38.94 -44.85 -17.09
#